data_AF-A0A537ZUH9-F1
#
_entry.id   AF-A0A537ZUH9-F1
#
_cell.length_a   1.000
_cell.length_b   1.000
_cell.length_c   1.000
_cell.angle_alpha   90.00
_cell.angle_beta   90.00
_cell.angle_gamma   90.00
#
_symmetry.space_group_name_H-M   'P 1'
#
loop_
_entity.id
_entity.type
_entity.pdbx_description
1 polymer ?
#
loop_
_entity_poly.entity_id
_entity_poly.type
_entity_poly.pdbx_seq_one_letter_code
_entity_poly.pdbx_strand_id
1 'polypeptide(L)'
;MNETIWERIDRARERWNVLRHPFYIRWTAGELTREELARYSGQYRHAVEAIAHTSAEAADAVPTSPELREHAAEEREHVALWDEFVAATGGDTAAHATAETAQCVQVWSSGTDLASNLVTLYAIESAQPEISRVKREGLVSRYGFQAGDGTRYFEVHERLDAEHAERARELLAEVAGDDEEDRLVAAAERAYRANWRLLDGV
;
A
#
# COMPACT_ATOMS: atom_id res chain seq x y z
N MET A 1 -11.82 -29.65 -3.70
CA MET A 1 -12.09 -28.61 -2.70
C MET A 1 -12.20 -27.31 -3.47
N ASN A 2 -13.24 -26.51 -3.20
CA ASN A 2 -13.32 -25.17 -3.78
C ASN A 2 -12.26 -24.29 -3.11
N GLU A 3 -11.63 -23.43 -3.90
CA GLU A 3 -10.64 -22.47 -3.44
C GLU A 3 -11.32 -21.40 -2.56
N THR A 4 -10.71 -21.07 -1.42
CA THR A 4 -11.19 -20.02 -0.51
C THR A 4 -10.96 -18.62 -1.10
N ILE A 5 -11.71 -17.63 -0.61
CA ILE A 5 -11.49 -16.22 -0.97
C ILE A 5 -10.02 -15.78 -0.80
N TRP A 6 -9.36 -16.23 0.27
CA TRP A 6 -7.97 -15.85 0.59
C TRP A 6 -6.97 -16.43 -0.42
N GLU A 7 -7.10 -17.72 -0.75
CA GLU A 7 -6.26 -18.36 -1.78
C GLU A 7 -6.42 -17.66 -3.15
N ARG A 8 -7.64 -17.21 -3.47
CA ARG A 8 -7.92 -16.44 -4.69
C ARG A 8 -7.25 -15.07 -4.69
N ILE A 9 -7.27 -14.36 -3.55
CA ILE A 9 -6.60 -13.07 -3.37
C ILE A 9 -5.07 -13.24 -3.42
N ASP A 10 -4.51 -14.23 -2.74
CA ASP A 10 -3.07 -14.50 -2.75
C ASP A 10 -2.55 -14.81 -4.16
N ARG A 11 -3.32 -15.57 -4.95
CA ARG A 11 -2.98 -15.80 -6.36
C ARG A 11 -3.05 -14.52 -7.19
N ALA A 12 -3.99 -13.62 -6.92
CA ALA A 12 -4.04 -12.32 -7.58
C ALA A 12 -2.85 -11.43 -7.19
N ARG A 13 -2.47 -11.43 -5.90
CA ARG A 13 -1.27 -10.76 -5.39
C ARG A 13 -0.03 -11.25 -6.11
N GLU A 14 0.11 -12.56 -6.28
CA GLU A 14 1.27 -13.17 -6.95
C GLU A 14 1.36 -12.80 -8.44
N ARG A 15 0.22 -12.72 -9.14
CA ARG A 15 0.16 -12.25 -10.54
C ARG A 15 0.58 -10.78 -10.68
N TRP A 16 0.24 -9.96 -9.70
CA TRP A 16 0.46 -8.51 -9.70
C TRP A 16 1.49 -8.08 -8.66
N ASN A 17 2.46 -8.94 -8.36
CA ASN A 17 3.47 -8.69 -7.32
C ASN A 17 4.44 -7.60 -7.77
N VAL A 18 4.29 -6.38 -7.24
CA VAL A 18 5.12 -5.23 -7.59
C VAL A 18 6.63 -5.46 -7.49
N LEU A 19 7.10 -6.39 -6.64
CA LEU A 19 8.53 -6.72 -6.54
C LEU A 19 9.09 -7.38 -7.82
N ARG A 20 8.22 -7.83 -8.73
CA ARG A 20 8.58 -8.32 -10.07
C ARG A 20 8.46 -7.27 -11.16
N HIS A 21 8.00 -6.06 -10.82
CA HIS A 21 7.94 -4.94 -11.76
C HIS A 21 9.37 -4.54 -12.18
N PRO A 22 9.62 -4.14 -13.45
CA PRO A 22 10.92 -3.63 -13.88
C PRO A 22 11.51 -2.54 -12.97
N PHE A 23 10.65 -1.68 -12.41
CA PHE A 23 11.03 -0.69 -11.40
C PHE A 23 11.71 -1.32 -10.16
N TYR A 24 11.12 -2.36 -9.56
CA TYR A 24 11.69 -3.02 -8.38
C TYR A 24 12.89 -3.92 -8.69
N ILE A 25 12.96 -4.46 -9.91
CA ILE A 25 14.15 -5.18 -10.39
C ILE A 25 15.34 -4.20 -10.41
N ARG A 26 15.16 -3.02 -11.02
CA ARG A 26 16.17 -1.95 -11.03
C ARG A 26 16.44 -1.41 -9.62
N TRP A 27 15.40 -1.26 -8.80
CA TRP A 27 15.53 -0.85 -7.40
C TRP A 27 16.52 -1.75 -6.66
N THR A 28 16.32 -3.06 -6.73
CA THR A 28 17.12 -4.05 -6.01
C THR A 28 18.54 -4.16 -6.57
N ALA A 29 18.70 -3.92 -7.88
CA ALA A 29 20.00 -3.88 -8.55
C ALA A 29 20.82 -2.61 -8.24
N GLY A 30 20.20 -1.55 -7.69
CA GLY A 30 20.86 -0.26 -7.49
C GLY A 30 20.94 0.59 -8.76
N GLU A 31 20.05 0.35 -9.72
CA GLU A 31 20.08 0.95 -11.06
C GLU A 31 19.11 2.13 -11.23
N LEU A 32 18.43 2.54 -10.15
CA LEU A 32 17.65 3.77 -10.15
C LEU A 32 18.56 4.98 -9.92
N THR A 33 18.32 6.04 -10.67
CA THR A 33 18.94 7.34 -10.45
C THR A 33 18.31 8.04 -9.25
N ARG A 34 18.99 9.08 -8.73
CA ARG A 34 18.42 9.93 -7.67
C ARG A 34 17.13 10.62 -8.10
N GLU A 35 17.04 11.03 -9.37
CA GLU A 35 15.85 11.66 -9.94
C GLU A 35 14.66 10.68 -9.98
N GLU A 36 14.90 9.42 -10.36
CA GLU A 36 13.86 8.38 -10.34
C GLU A 36 13.38 8.08 -8.92
N LEU A 37 14.27 8.03 -7.92
CA LEU A 37 13.89 7.87 -6.51
C LEU A 37 13.06 9.05 -5.99
N ALA A 38 13.46 10.28 -6.32
CA ALA A 38 12.75 11.51 -5.96
C ALA A 38 11.37 11.59 -6.62
N ARG A 39 11.27 11.20 -7.90
CA ARG A 39 10.01 11.12 -8.63
C ARG A 39 9.09 10.06 -8.03
N TYR A 40 9.62 8.87 -7.76
CA TYR A 40 8.90 7.78 -7.12
C TYR A 40 8.32 8.19 -5.76
N SER A 41 9.13 8.82 -4.91
CA SER A 41 8.67 9.20 -3.56
C SER A 41 7.51 10.20 -3.62
N GLY A 42 7.58 11.20 -4.50
CA GLY A 42 6.48 12.15 -4.70
C GLY A 42 5.21 11.50 -5.27
N GLN A 43 5.33 10.58 -6.22
CA GLN A 43 4.18 9.87 -6.78
C GLN A 43 3.53 8.90 -5.78
N TYR A 44 4.32 8.12 -5.06
CA TYR A 44 3.79 7.14 -4.12
C TYR A 44 3.21 7.78 -2.85
N ARG A 45 3.57 9.04 -2.54
CA ARG A 45 2.93 9.83 -1.48
C ARG A 45 1.41 9.88 -1.65
N HIS A 46 0.92 10.05 -2.88
CA HIS A 46 -0.51 10.00 -3.19
C HIS A 46 -1.14 8.64 -2.82
N ALA A 47 -0.41 7.55 -3.00
CA ALA A 47 -0.86 6.21 -2.61
C ALA A 47 -0.92 6.06 -1.07
N VAL A 48 0.04 6.63 -0.33
CA VAL A 48 0.01 6.65 1.15
C VAL A 48 -1.19 7.46 1.65
N GLU A 49 -1.48 8.61 1.04
CA GLU A 49 -2.67 9.41 1.37
C GLU A 49 -3.97 8.64 1.06
N ALA A 50 -3.99 7.84 -0.02
CA ALA A 50 -5.13 7.00 -0.35
C ALA A 50 -5.37 5.90 0.69
N ILE A 51 -4.32 5.29 1.26
CA ILE A 51 -4.44 4.34 2.38
C ILE A 51 -5.06 5.05 3.59
N ALA A 52 -4.51 6.20 3.99
CA ALA A 52 -5.04 6.97 5.12
C ALA A 52 -6.51 7.37 4.94
N HIS A 53 -6.90 7.75 3.71
CA HIS A 53 -8.29 8.04 3.39
C HIS A 53 -9.18 6.80 3.50
N THR A 54 -8.79 5.67 2.89
CA THR A 54 -9.58 4.43 2.93
C THR A 54 -9.70 3.87 4.36
N SER A 55 -8.65 4.00 5.18
CA SER A 55 -8.71 3.66 6.61
C SER A 55 -9.69 4.55 7.37
N ALA A 56 -9.76 5.85 7.06
CA ALA A 56 -10.74 6.75 7.66
C ALA A 56 -12.18 6.38 7.25
N GLU A 57 -12.43 6.08 5.97
CA GLU A 57 -13.75 5.63 5.50
C GLU A 57 -14.18 4.31 6.15
N ALA A 58 -13.25 3.37 6.38
CA ALA A 58 -13.54 2.14 7.13
C ALA A 58 -13.92 2.44 8.59
N ALA A 59 -13.22 3.36 9.25
CA ALA A 59 -13.52 3.77 10.62
C ALA A 59 -14.87 4.50 10.74
N ASP A 60 -15.21 5.36 9.78
CA ASP A 60 -16.48 6.09 9.74
C ASP A 60 -17.68 5.17 9.44
N ALA A 61 -17.46 4.05 8.73
CA ALA A 61 -18.49 3.05 8.52
C ALA A 61 -18.87 2.30 9.81
N VAL A 62 -17.95 2.20 10.78
CA VAL A 62 -18.21 1.60 12.11
C VAL A 62 -17.65 2.51 13.22
N PRO A 63 -18.29 3.68 13.49
CA PRO A 63 -17.75 4.68 14.41
C PRO A 63 -17.53 4.18 15.84
N THR A 64 -18.17 3.05 16.21
CA THR A 64 -18.02 2.42 17.53
C THR A 64 -16.78 1.56 17.67
N SER A 65 -16.12 1.13 16.58
CA SER A 65 -14.90 0.30 16.67
C SER A 65 -13.69 1.17 17.06
N PRO A 66 -13.11 1.00 18.26
CA PRO A 66 -11.87 1.68 18.60
C PRO A 66 -10.71 1.25 17.71
N GLU A 67 -10.66 -0.02 17.32
CA GLU A 67 -9.57 -0.58 16.52
C GLU A 67 -9.47 0.09 15.15
N LEU A 68 -10.59 0.28 14.45
CA LEU A 68 -10.59 0.97 13.15
C LEU A 68 -10.23 2.45 13.28
N ARG A 69 -10.64 3.12 14.37
CA ARG A 69 -10.29 4.53 14.61
C ARG A 69 -8.81 4.71 14.92
N GLU A 70 -8.22 3.78 15.68
CA GLU A 70 -6.78 3.75 15.99
C GLU A 70 -5.97 3.53 14.72
N HIS A 71 -6.31 2.49 13.94
CA HIS A 71 -5.66 2.25 12.65
C HIS A 71 -5.75 3.45 11.70
N ALA A 72 -6.92 4.08 11.58
CA ALA A 72 -7.07 5.29 10.77
C ALA A 72 -6.26 6.48 11.29
N ALA A 73 -6.00 6.57 12.60
CA ALA A 73 -5.12 7.60 13.16
C ALA A 73 -3.65 7.34 12.83
N GLU A 74 -3.21 6.09 12.96
CA GLU A 74 -1.85 5.66 12.62
C GLU A 74 -1.54 5.90 11.14
N GLU A 75 -2.44 5.50 10.22
CA GLU A 75 -2.22 5.72 8.78
C GLU A 75 -2.16 7.20 8.39
N ARG A 76 -2.88 8.08 9.11
CA ARG A 76 -2.73 9.53 8.93
C ARG A 76 -1.35 10.03 9.38
N GLU A 77 -0.81 9.48 10.47
CA GLU A 77 0.53 9.81 10.95
C GLU A 77 1.63 9.27 10.01
N HIS A 78 1.39 8.12 9.37
CA HIS A 78 2.29 7.53 8.40
C HIS A 78 2.54 8.40 7.16
N VAL A 79 1.60 9.29 6.80
CA VAL A 79 1.83 10.30 5.75
C VAL A 79 3.02 11.20 6.08
N ALA A 80 3.17 11.61 7.35
CA ALA A 80 4.30 12.42 7.77
C ALA A 80 5.63 11.64 7.72
N LEU A 81 5.62 10.35 8.06
CA LEU A 81 6.80 9.48 7.88
C LEU A 81 7.18 9.32 6.40
N TRP A 82 6.19 9.28 5.50
CA TRP A 82 6.47 9.28 4.07
C TRP A 82 7.05 10.61 3.61
N ASP A 83 6.60 11.75 4.16
CA ASP A 83 7.16 13.07 3.86
C ASP A 83 8.65 13.16 4.22
N GLU A 84 9.08 12.51 5.31
CA GLU A 84 10.51 12.38 5.65
C GLU A 84 11.28 11.63 4.54
N PHE A 85 10.70 10.57 3.97
CA PHE A 85 11.28 9.85 2.83
C PHE A 85 11.31 10.69 1.54
N VAL A 86 10.27 11.47 1.26
CA VAL A 86 10.24 12.41 0.13
C VAL A 86 11.37 13.44 0.28
N ALA A 87 11.54 14.03 1.48
CA ALA A 87 12.63 14.96 1.76
C ALA A 87 14.01 14.29 1.60
N ALA A 88 14.20 13.07 2.13
CA ALA A 88 15.47 12.35 2.07
C ALA A 88 15.87 11.94 0.64
N THR A 89 14.90 11.74 -0.25
CA THR A 89 15.14 11.46 -1.68
C THR A 89 15.33 12.73 -2.51
N GLY A 90 15.00 13.91 -1.97
CA GLY A 90 14.95 15.16 -2.74
C GLY A 90 13.73 15.26 -3.65
N GLY A 91 12.66 14.53 -3.32
CA GLY A 91 11.38 14.58 -4.02
C GLY A 91 10.53 15.80 -3.65
N ASP A 92 9.32 15.85 -4.20
CA ASP A 92 8.36 16.93 -4.00
C ASP A 92 7.04 16.36 -3.44
N THR A 93 6.65 16.82 -2.25
CA THR A 93 5.38 16.42 -1.61
C THR A 93 4.16 16.99 -2.34
N ALA A 94 4.35 18.04 -3.15
CA ALA A 94 3.32 18.66 -3.98
C ALA A 94 3.36 18.18 -5.45
N ALA A 95 4.12 17.13 -5.75
CA ALA A 95 4.21 16.58 -7.11
C ALA A 95 2.81 16.27 -7.67
N HIS A 96 2.51 16.76 -8.87
CA HIS A 96 1.27 16.41 -9.56
C HIS A 96 1.25 14.91 -9.87
N ALA A 97 0.12 14.25 -9.60
CA ALA A 97 -0.07 12.85 -9.91
C ALA A 97 0.02 12.60 -11.43
N THR A 98 0.76 11.57 -11.82
CA THR A 98 0.66 11.01 -13.19
C THR A 98 -0.69 10.35 -13.39
N ALA A 99 -1.01 10.00 -14.64
CA ALA A 99 -2.28 9.32 -14.95
C ALA A 99 -2.37 7.96 -14.23
N GLU A 100 -1.25 7.24 -14.15
CA GLU A 100 -1.12 5.96 -13.48
C GLU A 100 -1.29 6.09 -11.96
N THR A 101 -0.65 7.10 -11.35
CA THR A 101 -0.80 7.41 -9.92
C THR A 101 -2.25 7.80 -9.60
N ALA A 102 -2.85 8.69 -10.40
CA ALA A 102 -4.25 9.10 -10.21
C ALA A 102 -5.22 7.92 -10.35
N GLN A 103 -4.96 7.00 -11.29
CA GLN A 103 -5.74 5.76 -11.41
C GLN A 103 -5.58 4.88 -10.17
N CYS A 104 -4.38 4.76 -9.60
CA CYS A 104 -4.13 4.00 -8.38
C CYS A 104 -4.93 4.55 -7.20
N VAL A 105 -4.83 5.85 -6.94
CA VAL A 105 -5.60 6.56 -5.90
C VAL A 105 -7.09 6.34 -6.10
N GLN A 106 -7.60 6.54 -7.33
CA GLN A 106 -9.01 6.34 -7.61
C GLN A 106 -9.47 4.92 -7.26
N VAL A 107 -8.69 3.90 -7.60
CA VAL A 107 -9.04 2.50 -7.29
C VAL A 107 -8.99 2.25 -5.79
N TRP A 108 -7.93 2.67 -5.11
CA TRP A 108 -7.73 2.44 -3.68
C TRP A 108 -8.77 3.16 -2.80
N SER A 109 -9.30 4.27 -3.28
CA SER A 109 -10.32 5.08 -2.59
C SER A 109 -11.74 4.89 -3.15
N SER A 110 -11.99 3.86 -3.96
CA SER A 110 -13.31 3.63 -4.59
C SER A 110 -14.29 2.80 -3.77
N GLY A 111 -13.90 2.34 -2.58
CA GLY A 111 -14.77 1.53 -1.74
C GLY A 111 -16.02 2.30 -1.29
N THR A 112 -17.18 1.67 -1.43
CA THR A 112 -18.49 2.28 -1.10
C THR A 112 -19.13 1.68 0.15
N ASP A 113 -18.50 0.65 0.71
CA ASP A 113 -18.96 -0.10 1.87
C ASP A 113 -17.74 -0.60 2.67
N LEU A 114 -17.97 -1.00 3.92
CA LEU A 114 -16.93 -1.46 4.84
C LEU A 114 -16.16 -2.66 4.26
N ALA A 115 -16.84 -3.66 3.69
CA ALA A 115 -16.19 -4.84 3.14
C ALA A 115 -15.22 -4.49 1.99
N SER A 116 -15.59 -3.53 1.14
CA SER A 116 -14.75 -3.04 0.04
C SER A 116 -13.53 -2.27 0.56
N ASN A 117 -13.70 -1.44 1.58
CA ASN A 117 -12.57 -0.75 2.20
C ASN A 117 -11.62 -1.75 2.86
N LEU A 118 -12.14 -2.70 3.64
CA LEU A 118 -11.35 -3.73 4.32
C LEU A 118 -10.60 -4.63 3.34
N VAL A 119 -11.22 -5.07 2.25
CA VAL A 119 -10.52 -5.92 1.26
C VAL A 119 -9.44 -5.15 0.51
N THR A 120 -9.63 -3.85 0.26
CA THR A 120 -8.60 -3.00 -0.32
C THR A 120 -7.43 -2.78 0.63
N LEU A 121 -7.70 -2.47 1.90
CA LEU A 121 -6.67 -2.35 2.95
C LEU A 121 -5.90 -3.66 3.12
N TYR A 122 -6.60 -4.78 3.29
CA TYR A 122 -5.98 -6.11 3.33
C TYR A 122 -5.09 -6.39 2.11
N ALA A 123 -5.56 -6.07 0.91
CA ALA A 123 -4.78 -6.30 -0.30
C ALA A 123 -3.46 -5.50 -0.26
N ILE A 124 -3.52 -4.23 0.14
CA ILE A 124 -2.34 -3.35 0.20
C ILE A 124 -1.40 -3.80 1.33
N GLU A 125 -1.89 -3.85 2.57
CA GLU A 125 -1.12 -4.08 3.80
C GLU A 125 -0.50 -5.48 3.82
N SER A 126 -1.19 -6.51 3.30
CA SER A 126 -0.62 -7.86 3.26
C SER A 126 0.68 -7.93 2.44
N ALA A 127 0.87 -7.02 1.48
CA ALA A 127 2.07 -6.93 0.65
C ALA A 127 3.19 -6.05 1.23
N GLN A 128 2.84 -5.10 2.10
CA GLN A 128 3.77 -4.07 2.58
C GLN A 128 4.95 -4.61 3.40
N PRO A 129 4.84 -5.67 4.24
CA PRO A 129 5.98 -6.13 5.02
C PRO A 129 7.19 -6.51 4.15
N GLU A 130 6.95 -7.29 3.09
CA GLU A 130 8.01 -7.68 2.16
C GLU A 130 8.49 -6.50 1.32
N ILE A 131 7.57 -5.66 0.85
CA ILE A 131 7.89 -4.48 0.04
C ILE A 131 8.76 -3.50 0.83
N SER A 132 8.39 -3.22 2.06
CA SER A 132 9.10 -2.30 2.96
C SER A 132 10.49 -2.83 3.30
N ARG A 133 10.63 -4.12 3.57
CA ARG A 133 11.95 -4.75 3.74
C ARG A 133 12.83 -4.57 2.51
N VAL A 134 12.34 -4.86 1.30
CA VAL A 134 13.09 -4.69 0.04
C VAL A 134 13.47 -3.23 -0.19
N LYS A 135 12.55 -2.30 0.06
CA LYS A 135 12.82 -0.86 -0.05
C LYS A 135 13.93 -0.45 0.90
N ARG A 136 13.80 -0.78 2.19
CA ARG A 136 14.77 -0.43 3.23
C ARG A 136 16.16 -1.01 2.94
N GLU A 137 16.24 -2.29 2.59
CA GLU A 137 17.50 -2.95 2.24
C GLU A 137 18.15 -2.27 1.02
N GLY A 138 17.37 -1.96 -0.02
CA GLY A 138 17.87 -1.25 -1.20
C GLY A 138 18.38 0.16 -0.88
N LEU A 139 17.62 0.95 -0.10
CA LEU A 139 18.02 2.30 0.29
C LEU A 139 19.38 2.33 0.98
N VAL A 140 19.58 1.44 1.95
CA VAL A 140 20.83 1.38 2.73
C VAL A 140 21.97 0.79 1.89
N SER A 141 21.74 -0.33 1.20
CA SER A 141 22.83 -1.07 0.54
C SER A 141 23.19 -0.55 -0.85
N ARG A 142 22.28 0.12 -1.56
CA ARG A 142 22.46 0.55 -2.96
C ARG A 142 22.44 2.06 -3.16
N TYR A 143 21.66 2.78 -2.36
CA TYR A 143 21.39 4.21 -2.60
C TYR A 143 22.05 5.16 -1.58
N GLY A 144 22.81 4.62 -0.63
CA GLY A 144 23.61 5.39 0.31
C GLY A 144 22.81 6.03 1.45
N PHE A 145 21.61 5.54 1.73
CA PHE A 145 20.82 5.97 2.89
C PHE A 145 21.40 5.37 4.17
N GLN A 146 21.12 6.02 5.30
CA GLN A 146 21.38 5.48 6.64
C GLN A 146 20.03 5.18 7.30
N ALA A 147 20.04 4.32 8.33
CA ALA A 147 18.85 4.10 9.14
C ALA A 147 18.43 5.42 9.82
N GLY A 148 17.16 5.80 9.72
CA GLY A 148 16.61 7.05 10.28
C GLY A 148 15.55 7.68 9.37
N ASP A 149 15.57 9.01 9.26
CA ASP A 149 14.52 9.83 8.63
C ASP A 149 14.22 9.47 7.16
N GLY A 150 15.12 8.76 6.46
CA GLY A 150 14.86 8.26 5.10
C GLY A 150 14.38 6.81 5.00
N THR A 151 14.36 6.07 6.11
CA THR A 151 13.99 4.63 6.14
C THR A 151 12.89 4.29 7.12
N ARG A 152 12.55 5.21 8.03
CA ARG A 152 11.65 4.97 9.16
C ARG A 152 10.27 4.47 8.76
N TYR A 153 9.67 5.04 7.70
CA TYR A 153 8.39 4.55 7.16
C TYR A 153 8.45 3.04 6.88
N PHE A 154 9.52 2.57 6.23
CA PHE A 154 9.68 1.17 5.88
C PHE A 154 9.99 0.28 7.08
N GLU A 155 10.69 0.79 8.10
CA GLU A 155 10.93 0.04 9.35
C GLU A 155 9.62 -0.22 10.10
N VAL A 156 8.71 0.75 10.09
CA VAL A 156 7.37 0.63 10.67
C VAL A 156 6.54 -0.39 9.89
N HIS A 157 6.42 -0.22 8.56
CA HIS A 157 5.54 -1.05 7.72
C HIS A 157 6.11 -2.45 7.42
N GLU A 158 7.41 -2.69 7.67
CA GLU A 158 7.97 -4.05 7.70
C GLU A 158 7.37 -4.90 8.83
N ARG A 159 6.81 -4.25 9.87
CA ARG A 159 6.29 -4.91 11.07
C ARG A 159 4.77 -4.75 11.23
N LEU A 160 4.27 -3.51 11.23
CA LEU A 160 2.88 -3.22 11.61
C LEU A 160 1.87 -3.80 10.61
N ASP A 161 2.15 -3.73 9.32
CA ASP A 161 1.19 -4.12 8.30
C ASP A 161 0.86 -5.62 8.28
N ALA A 162 1.68 -6.46 8.90
CA ALA A 162 1.32 -7.86 9.14
C ALA A 162 0.13 -7.97 10.10
N GLU A 163 0.13 -7.18 11.17
CA GLU A 163 -0.95 -7.10 12.16
C GLU A 163 -2.19 -6.40 11.57
N HIS A 164 -1.99 -5.31 10.80
CA HIS A 164 -3.10 -4.61 10.12
C HIS A 164 -3.80 -5.53 9.11
N ALA A 165 -3.03 -6.26 8.29
CA ALA A 165 -3.60 -7.19 7.32
C ALA A 165 -4.35 -8.35 8.00
N GLU A 166 -3.83 -8.91 9.10
CA GLU A 166 -4.54 -9.94 9.87
C GLU A 166 -5.86 -9.37 10.42
N ARG A 167 -5.84 -8.16 10.97
CA ARG A 167 -7.05 -7.53 11.51
C ARG A 167 -8.08 -7.21 10.43
N ALA A 168 -7.65 -6.67 9.30
CA ALA A 168 -8.53 -6.41 8.15
C ALA A 168 -9.17 -7.70 7.63
N ARG A 169 -8.40 -8.79 7.59
CA ARG A 169 -8.88 -10.13 7.21
C ARG A 169 -9.96 -10.66 8.16
N GLU A 170 -9.74 -10.57 9.47
CA GLU A 170 -10.71 -11.00 10.48
C GLU A 170 -12.02 -10.22 10.36
N LEU A 171 -11.94 -8.88 10.34
CA LEU A 171 -13.11 -8.02 10.21
C LEU A 171 -13.84 -8.28 8.89
N LEU A 172 -13.11 -8.48 7.79
CA LEU A 172 -13.73 -8.80 6.50
C LEU A 172 -14.49 -10.13 6.56
N ALA A 173 -13.96 -11.14 7.24
CA ALA A 173 -14.64 -12.43 7.42
C ALA A 173 -15.92 -12.32 8.28
N GLU A 174 -16.00 -11.32 9.17
CA GLU A 174 -17.20 -11.07 9.98
C GLU A 174 -18.30 -10.34 9.19
N VAL A 175 -17.93 -9.46 8.25
CA VAL A 175 -18.87 -8.55 7.59
C VAL A 175 -19.23 -8.95 6.15
N ALA A 176 -18.40 -9.75 5.48
CA ALA A 176 -18.65 -10.17 4.10
C ALA A 176 -19.64 -11.33 4.03
N GLY A 177 -20.63 -11.21 3.15
CA GLY A 177 -21.50 -12.33 2.77
C GLY A 177 -20.83 -13.30 1.79
N ASP A 178 -21.24 -14.57 1.82
CA ASP A 178 -20.74 -15.61 0.91
C ASP A 178 -20.97 -15.26 -0.58
N ASP A 179 -22.03 -14.49 -0.89
CA ASP A 179 -22.35 -14.05 -2.25
C ASP A 179 -21.50 -12.87 -2.74
N GLU A 180 -20.65 -12.31 -1.88
CA GLU A 180 -19.79 -11.17 -2.18
C GLU A 180 -18.35 -11.56 -2.55
N GLU A 181 -17.96 -12.82 -2.37
CA GLU A 181 -16.56 -13.25 -2.56
C GLU A 181 -15.99 -12.85 -3.92
N ASP A 182 -16.75 -13.05 -5.00
CA ASP A 182 -16.31 -12.71 -6.36
C ASP A 182 -16.04 -11.21 -6.52
N ARG A 183 -16.89 -10.38 -5.92
CA ARG A 183 -16.77 -8.92 -5.92
C ARG A 183 -15.53 -8.47 -5.15
N LEU A 184 -15.30 -9.06 -3.97
CA LEU A 184 -14.18 -8.74 -3.07
C LEU A 184 -12.83 -9.18 -3.64
N VAL A 185 -12.75 -10.40 -4.21
CA VAL A 185 -11.54 -10.86 -4.94
C VAL A 185 -11.22 -9.93 -6.10
N ALA A 186 -12.24 -9.53 -6.87
CA ALA A 186 -12.04 -8.59 -7.97
C ALA A 186 -11.59 -7.21 -7.49
N ALA A 187 -12.05 -6.75 -6.32
CA ALA A 187 -11.59 -5.50 -5.72
C ALA A 187 -10.12 -5.57 -5.29
N ALA A 188 -9.71 -6.64 -4.61
CA ALA A 188 -8.30 -6.89 -4.26
C ALA A 188 -7.40 -6.93 -5.51
N GLU A 189 -7.81 -7.68 -6.55
CA GLU A 189 -7.04 -7.76 -7.79
C GLU A 189 -6.92 -6.41 -8.50
N ARG A 190 -7.98 -5.59 -8.49
CA ARG A 190 -7.90 -4.21 -8.99
C ARG A 190 -6.89 -3.37 -8.20
N ALA A 191 -6.87 -3.49 -6.86
CA ALA A 191 -5.93 -2.76 -6.02
C ALA A 191 -4.47 -3.14 -6.34
N TYR A 192 -4.16 -4.45 -6.49
CA TYR A 192 -2.82 -4.89 -6.88
C TYR A 192 -2.41 -4.41 -8.27
N ARG A 193 -3.31 -4.56 -9.25
CA ARG A 193 -3.06 -4.11 -10.63
C ARG A 193 -2.83 -2.61 -10.71
N ALA A 194 -3.55 -1.83 -9.90
CA ALA A 194 -3.39 -0.38 -9.88
C ALA A 194 -2.05 0.03 -9.25
N ASN A 195 -1.59 -0.65 -8.19
CA ASN A 195 -0.25 -0.46 -7.63
C ASN A 195 0.84 -0.80 -8.65
N TRP A 196 0.69 -1.92 -9.37
CA TRP A 196 1.61 -2.28 -10.45
C TRP A 196 1.69 -1.18 -11.51
N ARG A 197 0.54 -0.65 -11.97
CA ARG A 197 0.49 0.41 -12.97
C ARG A 197 1.06 1.74 -12.49
N LEU A 198 0.89 2.09 -11.21
CA LEU A 198 1.54 3.27 -10.64
C LEU A 198 3.05 3.25 -10.95
N LEU A 199 3.67 2.07 -10.89
CA LEU A 199 5.09 1.89 -11.19
C LEU A 199 5.46 2.04 -12.68
N ASP A 200 4.49 1.97 -13.60
CA ASP A 200 4.71 2.30 -15.02
C ASP A 200 4.84 3.82 -15.23
N GLY A 201 4.30 4.64 -14.31
CA GLY A 201 4.27 6.11 -14.42
C GLY A 201 5.42 6.84 -13.70
N VAL A 202 6.28 6.11 -12.97
CA VAL A 202 7.39 6.65 -12.16
C VAL A 202 8.74 6.50 -12.84
#